data_AF-A0A1S4FMI3-F1
#
_entry.id   AF-A0A1S4FMI3-F1
#
_cell.length_a   1.000
_cell.length_b   1.000
_cell.length_c   1.000
_cell.angle_alpha   90.00
_cell.angle_beta   90.00
_cell.angle_gamma   90.00
#
_symmetry.space_group_name_H-M   'P 1'
#
loop_
_entity.id
_entity.type
_entity.pdbx_description
1 polymer ?
#
loop_
_entity_poly.entity_id
_entity_poly.type
_entity_poly.pdbx_seq_one_letter_code
_entity_poly.pdbx_strand_id
1 'polypeptide(L)'
;MRPSDSIWLTSIVVFSCIVIPQCSSRVLGELQQQAFRITPNDVEAHQGDEVVLRCEIERLAGRVQWTKDGYALGFSNEILGYPRFSLNQNHSTGVFNLRITNASVEDAASYQCQVGPAKHNQPIRAGAKLTVLGSLKAHRSGHHWN
;
A
#
# COMPACT_ATOMS: atom_id res chain seq x y z
N MET A 1 38.23 -55.97 66.94
CA MET A 1 37.53 -54.71 67.28
C MET A 1 36.80 -54.21 66.03
N ARG A 2 35.46 -54.08 66.09
CA ARG A 2 34.63 -53.32 65.15
C ARG A 2 34.41 -51.90 65.71
N PRO A 3 34.13 -50.94 64.83
CA PRO A 3 32.86 -50.18 64.89
C PRO A 3 32.19 -50.20 63.48
N SER A 4 30.92 -50.52 63.23
CA SER A 4 29.60 -49.98 63.68
C SER A 4 29.58 -48.45 63.61
N ASP A 5 28.70 -47.73 62.91
CA ASP A 5 27.54 -47.96 62.04
C ASP A 5 27.54 -46.73 61.08
N SER A 6 26.89 -46.66 59.92
CA SER A 6 25.45 -46.57 59.77
C SER A 6 25.13 -46.09 58.34
N ILE A 7 24.00 -46.58 57.85
CA ILE A 7 23.45 -46.47 56.50
C ILE A 7 22.73 -45.13 56.35
N TRP A 8 23.00 -44.39 55.27
CA TRP A 8 22.09 -43.34 54.79
C TRP A 8 21.67 -43.68 53.36
N LEU A 9 20.55 -44.40 53.25
CA LEU A 9 19.74 -44.48 52.04
C LEU A 9 18.80 -43.27 52.02
N THR A 10 19.01 -42.34 51.11
CA THR A 10 17.95 -41.46 50.61
C THR A 10 17.99 -41.46 49.08
N SER A 11 17.00 -42.12 48.50
CA SER A 11 16.66 -42.06 47.07
C SER A 11 16.50 -40.61 46.62
N ILE A 12 17.09 -40.21 45.50
CA ILE A 12 16.55 -39.19 44.58
C ILE A 12 17.12 -39.45 43.17
N VAL A 13 16.29 -40.14 42.40
CA VAL A 13 15.97 -40.00 40.97
C VAL A 13 17.11 -39.80 39.95
N VAL A 14 17.32 -40.84 39.14
CA VAL A 14 17.87 -40.73 37.78
C VAL A 14 16.82 -40.04 36.90
N PHE A 15 16.83 -38.70 36.84
CA PHE A 15 16.04 -37.95 35.84
C PHE A 15 16.84 -37.82 34.55
N SER A 16 16.64 -38.80 33.67
CA SER A 16 16.72 -38.61 32.23
C SER A 16 15.92 -37.35 31.84
N CYS A 17 16.53 -36.48 31.05
CA CYS A 17 15.89 -35.83 29.90
C CYS A 17 16.96 -34.99 29.20
N ILE A 18 17.43 -35.51 28.06
CA ILE A 18 17.55 -34.77 26.80
C ILE A 18 17.80 -33.28 27.01
N VAL A 19 19.03 -32.83 26.71
CA VAL A 19 19.27 -31.43 26.38
C VAL A 19 18.44 -31.15 25.14
N ILE A 20 17.16 -30.79 25.33
CA ILE A 20 16.31 -30.32 24.26
C ILE A 20 17.00 -29.02 23.85
N PRO A 21 17.58 -28.92 22.64
CA PRO A 21 17.89 -27.59 22.15
C PRO A 21 16.52 -26.94 22.11
N GLN A 22 16.31 -25.90 22.93
CA GLN A 22 15.16 -25.03 22.75
C GLN A 22 15.34 -24.45 21.35
N CYS A 23 14.87 -25.17 20.34
CA CYS A 23 14.42 -24.59 19.10
C CYS A 23 13.29 -23.70 19.55
N SER A 24 13.67 -22.47 19.88
CA SER A 24 12.78 -21.42 20.34
C SER A 24 11.81 -21.25 19.20
N SER A 25 10.70 -21.99 19.29
CA SER A 25 9.61 -21.92 18.35
C SER A 25 9.01 -20.56 18.65
N ARG A 26 9.52 -19.54 17.96
CA ARG A 26 8.83 -18.27 17.89
C ARG A 26 7.44 -18.67 17.42
N VAL A 27 6.44 -18.46 18.27
CA VAL A 27 5.08 -18.35 17.80
C VAL A 27 5.16 -17.20 16.80
N LEU A 28 5.26 -17.53 15.51
CA LEU A 28 5.11 -16.58 14.43
C LEU A 28 3.64 -16.20 14.51
N GLY A 29 3.31 -15.26 15.40
CA GLY A 29 2.08 -14.52 15.29
C GLY A 29 2.07 -14.01 13.87
N GLU A 30 1.05 -14.41 13.11
CA GLU A 30 0.92 -14.08 11.69
C GLU A 30 1.17 -12.58 11.53
N LEU A 31 2.34 -12.22 10.99
CA LEU A 31 2.70 -10.83 10.76
C LEU A 31 1.87 -10.36 9.57
N GLN A 32 0.66 -9.92 9.88
CA GLN A 32 -0.31 -9.42 8.93
C GLN A 32 0.29 -8.28 8.11
N GLN A 33 0.47 -8.53 6.80
CA GLN A 33 1.03 -7.57 5.86
C GLN A 33 -0.04 -6.61 5.35
N GLN A 34 0.32 -5.35 5.17
CA GLN A 34 -0.44 -4.39 4.37
C GLN A 34 -0.65 -4.94 2.96
N ALA A 35 -1.86 -4.82 2.43
CA ALA A 35 -2.21 -5.29 1.09
C ALA A 35 -3.26 -4.38 0.45
N PHE A 36 -3.35 -4.40 -0.87
CA PHE A 36 -4.42 -3.69 -1.57
C PHE A 36 -5.72 -4.46 -1.43
N ARG A 37 -6.74 -3.78 -0.90
CA ARG A 37 -8.13 -4.22 -1.01
C ARG A 37 -8.71 -3.82 -2.37
N ILE A 38 -8.35 -2.65 -2.87
CA ILE A 38 -8.64 -2.20 -4.24
C ILE A 38 -7.36 -1.63 -4.83
N THR A 39 -6.93 -2.20 -5.96
CA THR A 39 -5.88 -1.62 -6.79
C THR A 39 -6.48 -0.63 -7.79
N PRO A 40 -5.73 0.41 -8.16
CA PRO A 40 -6.14 1.27 -9.26
C PRO A 40 -6.19 0.47 -10.57
N ASN A 41 -7.12 0.87 -11.44
CA ASN A 41 -7.30 0.31 -12.77
C ASN A 41 -7.21 1.44 -13.79
N ASP A 42 -6.88 1.07 -15.02
CA ASP A 42 -6.81 2.02 -16.12
C ASP A 42 -8.16 2.72 -16.33
N VAL A 43 -8.10 4.01 -16.66
CA VAL A 43 -9.27 4.85 -16.90
C VAL A 43 -9.08 5.59 -18.21
N GLU A 44 -10.12 5.56 -19.04
CA GLU A 44 -10.27 6.45 -20.17
C GLU A 44 -11.34 7.50 -19.83
N ALA A 45 -11.03 8.76 -20.07
CA ALA A 45 -11.91 9.89 -19.78
C ALA A 45 -11.88 10.88 -20.93
N HIS A 46 -12.92 11.69 -21.07
CA HIS A 46 -12.92 12.84 -21.96
C HIS A 46 -12.40 14.08 -21.25
N GLN A 47 -11.88 15.03 -22.04
CA GLN A 47 -11.53 16.34 -21.51
C GLN A 47 -12.76 16.99 -20.85
N GLY A 48 -12.58 17.49 -19.63
CA GLY A 48 -13.66 18.05 -18.81
C GLY A 48 -14.25 17.10 -17.78
N ASP A 49 -13.99 15.79 -17.89
CA ASP A 49 -14.54 14.79 -16.98
C ASP A 49 -13.94 14.91 -15.57
N GLU A 50 -14.67 14.32 -14.62
CA GLU A 50 -14.13 14.01 -13.31
C GLU A 50 -13.58 12.58 -13.30
N VAL A 51 -12.32 12.43 -12.89
CA VAL A 51 -11.64 11.14 -12.81
C VAL A 51 -11.35 10.79 -11.35
N VAL A 52 -11.59 9.52 -10.98
CA VAL A 52 -11.22 8.97 -9.68
C VAL A 52 -10.42 7.69 -9.86
N LEU A 53 -9.13 7.74 -9.51
CA LEU A 53 -8.26 6.57 -9.42
C LEU A 53 -8.35 5.99 -8.00
N ARG A 54 -8.94 4.80 -7.89
CA ARG A 54 -9.18 4.16 -6.60
C ARG A 54 -7.94 3.47 -6.06
N CYS A 55 -7.67 3.63 -4.78
CA CYS A 55 -6.65 2.88 -4.06
C CYS A 55 -7.09 2.68 -2.62
N GLU A 56 -7.33 1.43 -2.24
CA GLU A 56 -7.80 1.08 -0.91
C GLU A 56 -6.92 -0.02 -0.32
N ILE A 57 -6.47 0.18 0.91
CA ILE A 57 -5.46 -0.65 1.58
C ILE A 57 -6.13 -1.33 2.77
N GLU A 58 -6.04 -2.65 2.81
CA GLU A 58 -6.32 -3.40 4.03
C GLU A 58 -5.05 -3.52 4.88
N ARG A 59 -5.23 -3.50 6.20
CA ARG A 59 -4.12 -3.60 7.17
C ARG A 59 -3.03 -2.54 6.93
N LEU A 60 -3.46 -1.31 6.63
CA LEU A 60 -2.58 -0.18 6.37
C LEU A 60 -1.61 0.02 7.54
N ALA A 61 -0.31 0.02 7.24
CA ALA A 61 0.74 0.26 8.23
C ALA A 61 1.68 1.39 7.79
N GLY A 62 2.10 1.39 6.52
CA GLY A 62 2.94 2.43 5.94
C GLY A 62 2.15 3.68 5.50
N ARG A 63 2.89 4.75 5.16
CA ARG A 63 2.29 5.94 4.54
C ARG A 63 1.95 5.67 3.07
N VAL A 64 0.83 6.21 2.61
CA VAL A 64 0.40 6.11 1.21
C VAL A 64 0.74 7.39 0.45
N GLN A 65 1.24 7.24 -0.78
CA GLN A 65 1.55 8.32 -1.68
C GLN A 65 1.17 7.95 -3.11
N TRP A 66 0.65 8.93 -3.86
CA TRP A 66 0.48 8.82 -5.29
C TRP A 66 1.67 9.41 -6.05
N THR A 67 2.00 8.79 -7.18
CA THR A 67 2.90 9.37 -8.18
C THR A 67 2.19 9.56 -9.52
N LYS A 68 2.64 10.56 -10.28
CA LYS A 68 2.31 10.78 -11.68
C LYS A 68 3.61 10.72 -12.48
N ASP A 69 3.72 9.79 -13.43
CA ASP A 69 4.93 9.50 -14.22
C ASP A 69 6.19 9.35 -13.36
N GLY A 70 6.03 8.74 -12.18
CA GLY A 70 7.10 8.52 -11.21
C GLY A 70 7.37 9.68 -10.25
N TYR A 71 6.79 10.86 -10.46
CA TYR A 71 6.93 12.02 -9.58
C TYR A 71 5.90 12.00 -8.45
N ALA A 72 6.36 12.18 -7.21
CA ALA A 72 5.50 12.21 -6.03
C ALA A 72 4.57 13.43 -6.01
N LEU A 73 3.28 13.19 -5.74
CA LEU A 73 2.26 14.23 -5.59
C LEU A 73 2.14 14.76 -4.14
N GLY A 74 3.02 14.32 -3.24
CA GLY A 74 2.97 14.70 -1.82
C GLY A 74 2.09 13.77 -0.98
N PHE A 75 1.73 14.22 0.22
CA PHE A 75 0.96 13.47 1.22
C PHE A 75 -0.29 14.22 1.70
N SER A 76 -0.48 15.45 1.27
CA SER A 76 -1.59 16.32 1.64
C SER A 76 -2.78 16.12 0.70
N ASN A 77 -3.99 16.39 1.19
CA ASN A 77 -5.21 16.35 0.38
C ASN A 77 -5.14 17.33 -0.80
N GLU A 78 -4.54 18.49 -0.61
CA GLU A 78 -4.24 19.45 -1.66
C GLU A 78 -2.82 19.23 -2.21
N ILE A 79 -2.68 19.27 -3.53
CA ILE A 79 -1.43 19.01 -4.23
C ILE A 79 -0.89 20.30 -4.84
N LEU A 80 0.26 20.76 -4.36
CA LEU A 80 0.92 21.97 -4.87
C LEU A 80 1.29 21.80 -6.35
N GLY A 81 0.93 22.79 -7.17
CA GLY A 81 1.12 22.75 -8.63
C GLY A 81 0.04 21.98 -9.40
N TYR A 82 -0.89 21.32 -8.70
CA TYR A 82 -1.99 20.56 -9.32
C TYR A 82 -3.34 20.96 -8.70
N PRO A 83 -3.84 22.18 -8.96
CA PRO A 83 -5.04 22.73 -8.30
C PRO A 83 -6.34 21.96 -8.60
N ARG A 84 -6.34 21.14 -9.66
CA ARG A 84 -7.48 20.26 -10.03
C ARG A 84 -7.42 18.90 -9.36
N PHE A 85 -6.34 18.58 -8.66
CA PHE A 85 -6.09 17.27 -8.08
C PHE A 85 -6.38 17.33 -6.57
N SER A 86 -7.01 16.28 -6.04
CA SER A 86 -7.18 16.11 -4.61
C SER A 86 -6.96 14.66 -4.19
N LEU A 87 -6.26 14.47 -3.07
CA LEU A 87 -6.18 13.17 -2.41
C LEU A 87 -7.33 13.04 -1.40
N ASN A 88 -8.20 12.07 -1.65
CA ASN A 88 -9.29 11.72 -0.75
C ASN A 88 -8.79 10.62 0.19
N GLN A 89 -8.21 11.04 1.32
CA GLN A 89 -7.55 10.16 2.28
C GLN A 89 -8.42 9.92 3.52
N ASN A 90 -8.67 8.64 3.83
CA ASN A 90 -9.28 8.20 5.06
C ASN A 90 -8.45 7.05 5.65
N HIS A 91 -7.68 7.38 6.68
CA HIS A 91 -6.76 6.45 7.33
C HIS A 91 -7.48 5.34 8.09
N SER A 92 -8.68 5.58 8.63
CA SER A 92 -9.40 4.55 9.40
C SER A 92 -10.00 3.46 8.52
N THR A 93 -10.39 3.81 7.29
CA THR A 93 -10.97 2.87 6.31
C THR A 93 -9.96 2.39 5.26
N GLY A 94 -8.75 2.96 5.27
CA GLY A 94 -7.70 2.63 4.30
C GLY A 94 -7.95 3.17 2.89
N VAL A 95 -8.79 4.20 2.72
CA VAL A 95 -9.14 4.77 1.41
C VAL A 95 -8.18 5.91 1.06
N PHE A 96 -7.56 5.86 -0.12
CA PHE A 96 -6.57 6.84 -0.59
C PHE A 96 -6.77 7.12 -2.08
N ASN A 97 -7.96 7.56 -2.46
CA ASN A 97 -8.30 7.79 -3.87
C ASN A 97 -7.69 9.11 -4.36
N LEU A 98 -7.15 9.11 -5.57
CA LEU A 98 -6.76 10.33 -6.27
C LEU A 98 -7.92 10.79 -7.15
N ARG A 99 -8.34 12.03 -6.97
CA ARG A 99 -9.42 12.66 -7.75
C ARG A 99 -8.84 13.79 -8.60
N ILE A 100 -9.30 13.89 -9.85
CA ILE A 100 -8.93 14.93 -10.80
C ILE A 100 -10.22 15.52 -11.37
N THR A 101 -10.47 16.81 -11.14
CA THR A 101 -11.61 17.52 -11.73
C THR A 101 -11.27 18.15 -13.06
N ASN A 102 -12.25 18.25 -13.96
CA ASN A 102 -12.11 18.95 -15.23
C ASN A 102 -10.87 18.47 -15.98
N ALA A 103 -10.80 17.17 -16.26
CA ALA A 103 -9.62 16.48 -16.80
C ALA A 103 -9.09 17.17 -18.06
N SER A 104 -7.77 17.24 -18.18
CA SER A 104 -7.03 17.77 -19.32
C SER A 104 -6.22 16.67 -19.99
N VAL A 105 -5.91 16.81 -21.28
CA VAL A 105 -5.03 15.89 -22.01
C VAL A 105 -3.63 15.77 -21.37
N GLU A 106 -3.20 16.81 -20.66
CA GLU A 106 -1.94 16.83 -19.89
C GLU A 106 -1.99 15.95 -18.62
N ASP A 107 -3.18 15.54 -18.18
CA ASP A 107 -3.35 14.62 -17.06
C ASP A 107 -3.13 13.16 -17.49
N ALA A 108 -3.12 12.86 -18.80
CA ALA A 108 -2.85 11.52 -19.30
C ALA A 108 -1.43 11.09 -18.92
N ALA A 109 -1.32 10.10 -18.04
CA ALA A 109 -0.06 9.72 -17.41
C ALA A 109 -0.14 8.30 -16.84
N SER A 110 1.00 7.76 -16.42
CA SER A 110 1.06 6.56 -15.57
C SER A 110 1.00 6.98 -14.11
N TYR A 111 -0.01 6.52 -13.39
CA TYR A 111 -0.20 6.81 -11.97
C TYR A 111 0.13 5.58 -11.14
N GLN A 112 0.67 5.77 -9.94
CA GLN A 112 0.92 4.67 -9.02
C GLN A 112 0.56 5.04 -7.59
N CYS A 113 -0.23 4.18 -6.95
CA CYS A 113 -0.46 4.20 -5.52
C CYS A 113 0.64 3.39 -4.83
N GLN A 114 1.34 4.03 -3.89
CA GLN A 114 2.52 3.46 -3.23
C GLN A 114 2.30 3.49 -1.72
N VAL A 115 2.46 2.34 -1.06
CA VAL A 115 2.46 2.24 0.39
C VAL A 115 3.90 1.96 0.82
N GLY A 116 4.45 2.85 1.66
CA GLY A 116 5.81 2.74 2.17
C GLY A 116 6.00 1.54 3.13
N PRO A 117 7.25 1.22 3.49
CA PRO A 117 7.53 0.22 4.51
C PRO A 117 7.04 0.69 5.89
N ALA A 118 6.74 -0.27 6.76
CA ALA A 118 6.44 -0.06 8.17
C ALA A 118 7.02 -1.22 8.99
N LYS A 119 6.91 -1.15 10.33
CA LYS A 119 7.40 -2.22 11.21
C LYS A 119 6.77 -3.55 10.80
N HIS A 120 7.61 -4.51 10.42
CA HIS A 120 7.21 -5.83 9.90
C HIS A 120 6.33 -5.81 8.64
N ASN A 121 6.29 -4.72 7.88
CA ASN A 121 5.45 -4.56 6.69
C ASN A 121 6.29 -4.13 5.49
N GLN A 122 6.19 -4.90 4.40
CA GLN A 122 6.88 -4.59 3.14
C GLN A 122 6.14 -3.51 2.35
N PRO A 123 6.84 -2.68 1.56
CA PRO A 123 6.19 -1.72 0.68
C PRO A 123 5.40 -2.43 -0.42
N ILE A 124 4.25 -1.87 -0.79
CA ILE A 124 3.40 -2.37 -1.88
C ILE A 124 3.09 -1.23 -2.86
N ARG A 125 2.97 -1.54 -4.15
CA ARG A 125 2.74 -0.57 -5.22
C ARG A 125 1.77 -1.14 -6.25
N ALA A 126 0.84 -0.33 -6.73
CA ALA A 126 -0.07 -0.70 -7.81
C ALA A 126 -0.31 0.51 -8.72
N GLY A 127 -0.31 0.29 -10.03
CA GLY A 127 -0.36 1.35 -11.03
C GLY A 127 -1.62 1.31 -11.89
N ALA A 128 -1.92 2.44 -12.53
CA ALA A 128 -2.97 2.59 -13.53
C ALA A 128 -2.56 3.64 -14.58
N LYS A 129 -2.99 3.45 -15.81
CA LYS A 129 -2.89 4.43 -16.89
C LYS A 129 -4.17 5.27 -16.95
N LEU A 130 -4.01 6.59 -16.94
CA LEU A 130 -5.07 7.51 -17.33
C LEU A 130 -4.86 7.93 -18.79
N THR A 131 -5.89 7.75 -19.60
CA THR A 131 -6.00 8.28 -20.96
C THR A 131 -7.06 9.36 -20.99
N VAL A 132 -6.75 10.53 -21.56
CA VAL A 132 -7.71 11.63 -21.70
C VAL A 132 -7.91 11.94 -23.18
N LEU A 133 -9.12 11.73 -23.66
CA LEU A 133 -9.55 12.01 -25.03
C LEU A 133 -9.91 13.49 -25.16
N GLY A 134 -9.10 14.23 -25.91
CA GLY A 134 -9.39 15.61 -26.28
C GLY A 134 -10.52 15.70 -27.32
N SER A 135 -11.15 16.86 -27.42
CA SER A 135 -12.07 17.14 -28.52
C SER A 135 -11.30 17.21 -29.84
N LEU A 136 -11.67 16.37 -30.82
CA LEU A 136 -11.27 16.60 -32.21
C LEU A 136 -11.85 17.95 -32.61
N LYS A 137 -11.03 18.98 -32.72
CA LYS A 137 -11.42 20.18 -33.47
C LYS A 137 -11.61 19.71 -34.91
N ALA A 138 -12.85 19.40 -35.27
CA ALA A 138 -13.25 19.31 -36.66
C ALA A 138 -12.82 20.65 -37.27
N HIS A 139 -11.78 20.61 -38.10
CA HIS A 139 -11.38 21.73 -38.91
C HIS A 139 -12.56 21.99 -39.85
N ARG A 140 -13.53 22.80 -39.39
CA ARG A 140 -14.47 23.46 -40.30
C ARG A 140 -13.59 24.41 -41.09
N SER A 141 -13.05 23.92 -42.19
CA SER A 141 -12.68 24.75 -43.31
C SER A 141 -13.97 25.44 -43.76
N GLY A 142 -14.26 26.56 -43.12
CA GLY A 142 -15.26 27.52 -43.57
C GLY A 142 -14.75 28.11 -44.88
N HIS A 143 -14.91 27.37 -45.96
CA HIS A 143 -14.89 27.92 -47.30
C HIS A 143 -16.15 28.76 -47.44
N HIS A 144 -16.06 30.02 -47.06
CA HIS A 144 -17.03 31.05 -47.40
C HIS A 144 -16.85 31.36 -48.89
N TRP A 145 -17.76 30.84 -49.72
CA TRP A 145 -17.93 31.29 -51.10
C TRP A 145 -19.04 32.35 -51.14
N ASN A 146 -18.66 33.52 -51.67
CA ASN A 146 -19.44 34.69 -52.09
C ASN A 146 -20.23 35.49 -51.05
#